data_AF-A0A1I7AZR7-F1
#
_entry.id   AF-A0A1I7AZR7-F1
#
_cell.length_a   1.000
_cell.length_b   1.000
_cell.length_c   1.000
_cell.angle_alpha   90.00
_cell.angle_beta   90.00
_cell.angle_gamma   90.00
#
_symmetry.space_group_name_H-M   'P 1'
#
loop_
_entity.id
_entity.type
_entity.pdbx_description
1 polymer ?
#
loop_
_entity_poly.entity_id
_entity_poly.type
_entity_poly.pdbx_seq_one_letter_code
_entity_poly.pdbx_strand_id
1 'polypeptide(L)' 'MDRRELERRARDKGAPAREVERARIVLLAAEGVPGKQIAAMVGCAEPRW' A
#
# COMPACT_ATOMS: atom_id res chain seq x y z
N MET A 1 6.38 -12.51 2.49
CA MET A 1 6.95 -11.52 1.56
C MET A 1 7.98 -10.71 2.33
N ASP A 2 9.13 -10.43 1.74
CA ASP A 2 10.20 -9.67 2.39
C ASP A 2 9.89 -8.15 2.38
N ARG A 3 10.21 -7.44 3.47
CA ARG A 3 9.94 -6.00 3.61
C ARG A 3 10.62 -5.18 2.50
N ARG A 4 11.87 -5.51 2.13
CA ARG A 4 12.60 -4.77 1.07
C ARG A 4 11.98 -4.95 -0.31
N GLU A 5 11.43 -6.14 -0.59
CA GLU A 5 10.76 -6.39 -1.87
C GLU A 5 9.50 -5.53 -2.01
N LEU A 6 8.72 -5.41 -0.93
CA LEU A 6 7.55 -4.53 -0.88
C LEU A 6 7.94 -3.05 -0.98
N GLU A 7 9.01 -2.62 -0.31
CA GLU A 7 9.52 -1.25 -0.44
C GLU A 7 9.99 -0.92 -1.87
N ARG A 8 10.62 -1.89 -2.55
CA ARG A 8 11.00 -1.73 -3.95
C ARG A 8 9.77 -1.54 -4.82
N ARG A 9 8.76 -2.40 -4.68
CA ARG A 9 7.50 -2.31 -5.44
C ARG A 9 6.73 -1.02 -5.13
N ALA A 10 6.70 -0.57 -3.88
CA ALA A 10 6.05 0.66 -3.47
C ALA A 10 6.75 1.95 -4.00
N ARG A 11 8.02 1.84 -4.42
CA ARG A 11 8.80 2.94 -5.00
C ARG A 11 8.96 2.84 -6.52
N ASP A 12 8.57 1.71 -7.10
CA ASP A 12 8.70 1.47 -8.52
C ASP A 12 7.69 2.35 -9.29
N LYS A 13 8.22 3.29 -10.08
CA LYS A 13 7.41 4.23 -10.87
C LYS A 13 6.87 3.62 -12.17
N GLY A 14 7.37 2.45 -12.58
CA GLY A 14 6.94 1.72 -13.78
C GLY A 14 5.92 0.63 -13.49
N ALA A 15 5.78 0.22 -12.23
CA ALA A 15 4.80 -0.77 -11.79
C ALA A 15 3.36 -0.23 -11.91
N PRO A 16 2.37 -1.12 -12.14
CA PRO A 16 0.98 -0.72 -12.18
C PRO A 16 0.56 -0.13 -10.83
N ALA A 17 -0.22 0.97 -10.87
CA ALA A 17 -0.65 1.71 -9.68
C ALA A 17 -1.19 0.80 -8.57
N ARG A 18 -2.01 -0.20 -8.94
CA ARG A 18 -2.58 -1.18 -8.00
C ARG A 18 -1.53 -2.01 -7.25
N GLU A 19 -0.42 -2.35 -7.87
CA GLU A 19 0.66 -3.09 -7.21
C GLU A 19 1.43 -2.21 -6.24
N VAL A 20 1.67 -0.95 -6.62
CA VAL A 20 2.29 0.07 -5.76
C VAL A 20 1.41 0.34 -4.52
N GLU A 21 0.10 0.49 -4.73
CA GLU A 21 -0.89 0.68 -3.66
C GLU A 21 -0.93 -0.52 -2.71
N ARG A 22 -1.00 -1.75 -3.25
CA ARG A 22 -1.02 -2.97 -2.44
C ARG A 22 0.26 -3.14 -1.65
N ALA A 23 1.42 -2.81 -2.23
CA ALA A 23 2.69 -2.86 -1.52
C ALA A 23 2.71 -1.87 -0.34
N ARG A 24 2.18 -0.65 -0.52
CA ARG A 24 2.03 0.33 0.57
C ARG A 24 1.08 -0.16 1.66
N ILE A 25 -0.06 -0.75 1.30
CA ILE A 25 -1.02 -1.33 2.26
C ILE A 25 -0.34 -2.40 3.13
N VAL A 26 0.38 -3.32 2.50
CA VAL A 26 1.05 -4.42 3.22
C VAL A 26 2.18 -3.90 4.13
N LEU A 27 2.93 -2.88 3.69
CA LEU A 27 3.94 -2.24 4.54
C LEU A 27 3.33 -1.60 5.79
N LEU A 28 2.29 -0.79 5.62
CA LEU A 28 1.62 -0.14 6.75
C LEU A 28 0.97 -1.17 7.70
N ALA A 29 0.38 -2.23 7.15
CA ALA A 29 -0.16 -3.32 7.96
C ALA A 29 0.92 -4.04 8.77
N ALA A 30 2.11 -4.24 8.18
CA ALA A 30 3.26 -4.83 8.88
C ALA A 30 3.81 -3.92 9.99
N GLU A 31 3.59 -2.60 9.90
CA GLU A 31 3.91 -1.63 10.96
C GLU A 31 2.82 -1.56 12.05
N GLY A 32 1.77 -2.39 11.97
CA GLY A 32 0.69 -2.44 12.94
C GLY A 32 -0.39 -1.37 12.75
N VAL A 33 -0.38 -0.68 11.61
CA VAL A 33 -1.37 0.34 11.31
C VAL A 33 -2.76 -0.29 11.10
N PRO A 34 -3.83 0.22 11.72
CA PRO A 34 -5.19 -0.26 11.49
C PRO A 34 -5.65 -0.04 10.05
N GLY A 35 -6.34 -1.04 9.46
CA GLY A 35 -6.78 -0.99 8.06
C GLY A 35 -7.59 0.26 7.66
N LYS A 36 -8.41 0.81 8.57
CA LYS A 36 -9.12 2.09 8.32
C LYS A 36 -8.16 3.27 8.12
N GLN A 37 -7.07 3.30 8.89
CA GLN A 37 -6.05 4.34 8.81
C GLN A 37 -5.19 4.15 7.55
N ILE A 38 -4.91 2.90 7.19
CA ILE A 38 -4.23 2.55 5.93
C ILE A 38 -5.05 3.05 4.72
N ALA A 39 -6.35 2.78 4.70
CA ALA A 39 -7.23 3.23 3.60
C ALA A 39 -7.20 4.76 3.44
N ALA A 40 -7.22 5.50 4.55
CA ALA A 40 -7.10 6.96 4.53
C ALA A 40 -5.72 7.42 4.02
N MET A 41 -4.63 6.77 4.44
CA MET A 41 -3.26 7.13 4.04
C MET A 41 -2.91 6.77 2.59
N VAL A 42 -3.44 5.66 2.07
CA VAL A 42 -3.20 5.22 0.69
C VAL A 42 -4.12 5.98 -0.29
N GLY A 43 -5.09 6.75 0.20
CA GLY A 43 -6.06 7.42 -0.65
C GLY A 43 -7.14 6.47 -1.17
N CYS A 44 -7.26 5.27 -0.58
CA CYS A 44 -8.42 4.38 -0.72
C CYS A 44 -9.62 4.92 0.10
N ALA A 45 -9.79 6.24 0.15
CA ALA A 45 -10.97 6.88 0.67
C ALA A 45 -12.09 6.66 -0.35
N GLU A 46 -12.83 5.58 -0.10
CA GLU A 46 -14.10 5.17 -0.70
C GLU A 46 -14.05 4.63 -2.15
N PRO A 47 -14.51 3.39 -2.40
CA PRO A 47 -14.98 3.03 -3.72
C PRO A 47 -16.20 3.88 -4.03
N ARG A 48 -16.07 4.78 -5.01
CA ARG A 48 -17.20 5.46 -5.64
C ARG A 48 -18.03 4.41 -6.38
N TRP A 49 -19.04 3.88 -5.70
CA TRP A 49 -20.25 3.35 -6.32
C TRP A 49 -21.22 4.52 -6.53
#